data_AF-A0A0D0AWK0-F1
#
_entry.id   AF-A0A0D0AWK0-F1
#
_cell.length_a   1.000
_cell.length_b   1.000
_cell.length_c   1.000
_cell.angle_alpha   90.00
_cell.angle_beta   90.00
_cell.angle_gamma   90.00
#
_symmetry.space_group_name_H-M   'P 1'
#
loop_
_entity.id
_entity.type
_entity.pdbx_description
1 polymer ?
#
loop_
_entity_poly.entity_id
_entity_poly.type
_entity_poly.pdbx_seq_one_letter_code
_entity_poly.pdbx_strand_id
1 'polypeptide(L)'
;MSAKGQELATTPWFITPLLYVLLVLGLTFQSTTSRASFFIPILSIAYWTVSYTTVPDKPLSTYFQAISAWETVFQALDYLVLTDPYAEFRLVGQTESPLQKPFLARLVWGLRLVAAPRGVGWNHEPKKFLPPHPEPQSRFSFIFRRQIPSALISFVIFDAAYLALRSHPGFLPGPSSIADVGPFMRFVNVLIFATSAYYFLDLQYRLFSIAMTASGMYRPDEWPDFLGSWSEAYTVRRFWDRTWYQKMRRWRTVPGDLIAQRWIGLKVGSRGCEYTKLFVGFCMNALMHQIADYALRQRGFWDFTSGGVWCFLWCRWVRLWLRMWLLRWGGDLGYEGQKRGGG
;
A
#
# COMPACT_ATOMS: atom_id res chain seq x y z
N MET A 1 -29.43 1.37 18.19
CA MET A 1 -29.13 0.65 19.46
C MET A 1 -27.62 0.50 19.54
N SER A 2 -27.00 1.18 20.52
CA SER A 2 -25.56 1.17 20.77
C SER A 2 -25.11 -0.24 21.15
N ALA A 3 -24.22 -0.85 20.37
CA ALA A 3 -23.51 -2.03 20.84
C ALA A 3 -22.69 -1.58 22.06
N LYS A 4 -22.96 -2.21 23.21
CA LYS A 4 -22.28 -2.02 24.49
C LYS A 4 -20.79 -1.76 24.25
N GLY A 5 -20.31 -0.61 24.73
CA GLY A 5 -18.92 -0.18 24.63
C GLY A 5 -18.01 -1.26 25.19
N GLN A 6 -17.36 -2.00 24.30
CA GLN A 6 -16.29 -2.90 24.67
C GLN A 6 -15.09 -2.02 25.02
N GLU A 7 -14.65 -2.08 26.27
CA GLU A 7 -13.45 -1.37 26.70
C GLU A 7 -12.24 -2.00 26.00
N LEU A 8 -11.69 -1.28 25.02
CA LEU A 8 -10.54 -1.75 24.26
C LEU A 8 -9.28 -1.67 25.13
N ALA A 9 -8.44 -2.69 25.07
CA ALA A 9 -7.15 -2.64 25.72
C ALA A 9 -6.22 -1.62 25.02
N THR A 10 -5.28 -1.07 25.77
CA THR A 10 -4.20 -0.29 25.15
C THR A 10 -3.31 -1.22 24.35
N THR A 11 -3.05 -0.87 23.09
CA THR A 11 -2.21 -1.69 22.23
C THR A 11 -0.78 -1.69 22.74
N PRO A 12 -0.17 -2.87 23.00
CA PRO A 12 1.21 -2.93 23.42
C PRO A 12 2.15 -2.41 22.32
N TRP A 13 3.12 -1.58 22.69
CA TRP A 13 4.03 -0.90 21.75
C TRP A 13 4.85 -1.86 20.88
N PHE A 14 5.08 -3.10 21.35
CA PHE A 14 5.88 -4.10 20.66
C PHE A 14 5.09 -4.95 19.64
N ILE A 15 3.76 -4.82 19.57
CA ILE A 15 2.93 -5.66 18.68
C ILE A 15 3.30 -5.50 17.21
N THR A 16 3.48 -4.27 16.74
CA THR A 16 3.86 -4.03 15.33
C THR A 16 5.27 -4.59 15.04
N PRO A 17 6.32 -4.31 15.85
CA PRO A 17 7.60 -5.00 15.73
C PRO A 17 7.50 -6.53 15.75
N LEU A 18 6.68 -7.11 16.63
CA LEU A 18 6.49 -8.56 16.74
C LEU A 18 5.96 -9.16 15.43
N LEU A 19 4.97 -8.52 14.80
CA LEU A 19 4.44 -8.97 13.51
C LEU A 19 5.53 -9.01 12.42
N TYR A 20 6.39 -7.98 12.36
CA TYR A 20 7.52 -7.96 11.43
C TYR A 20 8.58 -9.02 11.75
N VAL A 21 8.88 -9.24 13.04
CA VAL A 21 9.79 -10.30 13.48
C VAL A 21 9.26 -11.67 13.06
N LEU A 22 7.97 -11.96 13.27
CA LEU A 22 7.36 -13.22 12.85
C LEU A 22 7.41 -13.41 11.33
N LEU A 23 7.14 -12.35 10.55
CA LEU A 23 7.24 -12.40 9.09
C LEU A 23 8.67 -12.74 8.64
N VAL A 24 9.66 -12.05 9.20
CA VAL A 24 11.09 -12.25 8.87
C VAL A 24 11.57 -13.63 9.32
N LEU A 25 11.19 -14.09 10.51
CA LEU A 25 11.51 -15.42 11.00
C LEU A 25 10.90 -16.49 10.11
N GLY A 26 9.61 -16.34 9.74
CA GLY A 26 8.93 -17.22 8.80
C GLY A 26 9.70 -17.35 7.49
N LEU A 27 10.20 -16.24 6.93
CA LEU A 27 11.01 -16.25 5.71
C LEU A 27 12.28 -17.10 5.83
N THR A 28 12.86 -17.31 7.02
CA THR A 28 14.11 -18.08 7.18
C THR A 28 13.95 -19.60 7.02
N PHE A 29 12.72 -20.12 7.04
CA PHE A 29 12.43 -21.55 6.95
C PHE A 29 12.42 -22.05 5.49
N GLN A 30 13.07 -23.19 5.27
CA GLN A 30 13.23 -23.77 3.93
C GLN A 30 11.97 -24.49 3.44
N SER A 31 11.23 -25.14 4.34
CA SER A 31 9.98 -25.83 4.01
C SER A 31 8.83 -24.85 3.84
N THR A 32 8.08 -24.99 2.75
CA THR A 32 6.85 -24.21 2.49
C THR A 32 5.85 -24.33 3.63
N THR A 33 5.66 -25.54 4.18
CA THR A 33 4.73 -25.76 5.30
C THR A 33 5.19 -25.03 6.57
N SER A 34 6.48 -25.06 6.86
CA SER A 34 7.04 -24.35 8.02
C SER A 34 6.99 -22.84 7.85
N ARG A 35 7.09 -22.31 6.62
CA ARG A 35 6.85 -20.88 6.36
C ARG A 35 5.38 -20.53 6.57
N ALA A 36 4.49 -21.30 5.94
CA ALA A 36 3.05 -21.07 5.97
C ALA A 36 2.48 -21.14 7.40
N SER A 37 3.06 -21.93 8.31
CA SER A 37 2.60 -21.99 9.69
C SER A 37 2.75 -20.66 10.46
N PHE A 38 3.68 -19.79 10.06
CA PHE A 38 3.83 -18.44 10.64
C PHE A 38 2.70 -17.48 10.22
N PHE A 39 1.95 -17.79 9.16
CA PHE A 39 0.83 -16.96 8.74
C PHE A 39 -0.28 -16.92 9.80
N ILE A 40 -0.57 -18.05 10.45
CA ILE A 40 -1.63 -18.16 11.46
C ILE A 40 -1.38 -17.23 12.66
N PRO A 41 -0.23 -17.24 13.36
CA PRO A 41 0.00 -16.33 14.47
C PRO A 41 0.04 -14.86 14.03
N ILE A 42 0.58 -14.55 12.85
CA ILE A 42 0.56 -13.18 12.29
C ILE A 42 -0.89 -12.70 12.11
N LEU A 43 -1.74 -13.51 11.49
CA LEU A 43 -3.15 -13.22 11.28
C LEU A 43 -3.89 -13.05 12.62
N SER A 44 -3.69 -13.96 13.56
CA SER A 44 -4.34 -13.91 14.88
C SER A 44 -3.97 -12.66 15.67
N ILE A 45 -2.68 -12.29 15.70
CA ILE A 45 -2.20 -11.09 16.39
C ILE A 45 -2.76 -9.82 15.71
N ALA A 46 -2.73 -9.76 14.38
CA ALA A 46 -3.26 -8.61 13.64
C ALA A 46 -4.77 -8.46 13.82
N TYR A 47 -5.52 -9.57 13.79
CA TYR A 47 -6.95 -9.59 14.08
C TYR A 47 -7.24 -9.12 15.50
N TRP A 48 -6.48 -9.62 16.48
CA TRP A 48 -6.64 -9.23 17.88
C TRP A 48 -6.39 -7.74 18.07
N THR A 49 -5.32 -7.22 17.46
CA THR A 49 -4.94 -5.80 17.51
C THR A 49 -6.05 -4.90 16.98
N VAL A 50 -6.67 -5.27 15.86
CA VAL A 50 -7.74 -4.47 15.25
C VAL A 50 -9.05 -4.57 16.03
N SER A 51 -9.33 -5.72 16.62
CA SER A 51 -10.65 -6.01 17.20
C SER A 51 -10.75 -5.74 18.70
N TYR A 52 -9.62 -5.70 19.42
CA TYR A 52 -9.61 -5.64 20.87
C TYR A 52 -8.66 -4.58 21.44
N THR A 53 -7.89 -3.87 20.61
CA THR A 53 -6.97 -2.84 21.09
C THR A 53 -7.12 -1.49 20.39
N THR A 54 -6.62 -0.45 21.05
CA THR A 54 -6.53 0.91 20.49
C THR A 54 -5.29 1.62 21.01
N VAL A 55 -4.92 2.74 20.41
CA VAL A 55 -3.95 3.69 20.96
C VAL A 55 -4.74 4.82 21.62
N PRO A 56 -4.76 4.92 22.97
CA PRO A 56 -5.53 5.92 23.69
C PRO A 56 -5.24 7.34 23.19
N ASP A 57 -6.30 8.14 23.05
CA ASP A 57 -6.29 9.56 22.66
C ASP A 57 -5.56 9.88 21.34
N LYS A 58 -5.29 8.87 20.52
CA LYS A 58 -4.53 9.00 19.26
C LYS A 58 -5.22 8.23 18.12
N PRO A 59 -6.37 8.71 17.62
CA PRO A 59 -7.11 8.02 16.57
C PRO A 59 -6.26 7.75 15.33
N LEU A 60 -5.48 8.73 14.84
CA LEU A 60 -4.59 8.51 13.69
C LEU A 60 -3.58 7.38 13.96
N SER A 61 -3.07 7.25 15.18
CA SER A 61 -2.15 6.17 15.54
C SER A 61 -2.85 4.81 15.53
N THR A 62 -4.07 4.70 16.06
CA THR A 62 -4.90 3.47 15.94
C THR A 62 -5.13 3.08 14.49
N TYR A 63 -5.47 4.07 13.64
CA TYR A 63 -5.68 3.85 12.21
C TYR A 63 -4.42 3.30 11.52
N PHE A 64 -3.28 3.99 11.66
CA PHE A 64 -2.04 3.58 11.02
C PHE A 64 -1.49 2.27 11.58
N GLN A 65 -1.74 1.98 12.85
CA GLN A 65 -1.41 0.68 13.45
C GLN A 65 -2.21 -0.45 12.81
N ALA A 66 -3.52 -0.27 12.62
CA ALA A 66 -4.36 -1.24 11.93
C ALA A 66 -3.92 -1.46 10.47
N ILE A 67 -3.62 -0.37 9.74
CA ILE A 67 -3.02 -0.44 8.39
C ILE A 67 -1.72 -1.25 8.42
N SER A 68 -0.82 -0.96 9.37
CA SER A 68 0.49 -1.62 9.45
C SER A 68 0.36 -3.11 9.80
N ALA A 69 -0.53 -3.47 10.73
CA ALA A 69 -0.76 -4.84 11.12
C ALA A 69 -1.28 -5.68 9.94
N TRP A 70 -2.25 -5.16 9.19
CA TRP A 70 -2.82 -5.86 8.05
C TRP A 70 -1.98 -5.80 6.78
N GLU A 71 -1.17 -4.76 6.61
CA GLU A 71 -0.10 -4.75 5.60
C GLU A 71 0.85 -5.94 5.84
N THR A 72 1.22 -6.22 7.10
CA THR A 72 2.04 -7.39 7.44
C THR A 72 1.30 -8.70 7.17
N VAL A 73 0.00 -8.79 7.42
CA VAL A 73 -0.81 -9.98 7.05
C VAL A 73 -0.78 -10.21 5.54
N PHE A 74 -0.97 -9.17 4.72
CA PHE A 74 -0.95 -9.31 3.26
C PHE A 74 0.44 -9.66 2.73
N GLN A 75 1.50 -9.10 3.32
CA GLN A 75 2.87 -9.51 3.00
C GLN A 75 3.14 -10.96 3.42
N ALA A 76 2.66 -11.38 4.59
CA ALA A 76 2.80 -12.77 5.05
C ALA A 76 2.05 -13.74 4.13
N LEU A 77 0.85 -13.38 3.69
CA LEU A 77 0.09 -14.18 2.73
C LEU A 77 0.87 -14.33 1.41
N ASP A 78 1.41 -13.26 0.87
CA ASP A 78 2.25 -13.32 -0.34
C ASP A 78 3.51 -14.16 -0.09
N TYR A 79 4.36 -13.74 0.84
CA TYR A 79 5.72 -14.28 1.00
C TYR A 79 5.80 -15.65 1.65
N LEU A 80 4.84 -16.01 2.50
CA LEU A 80 4.88 -17.27 3.26
C LEU A 80 3.95 -18.34 2.70
N VAL A 81 2.90 -17.97 1.98
CA VAL A 81 1.83 -18.88 1.54
C VAL A 81 1.71 -18.98 0.03
N LEU A 82 1.59 -17.84 -0.67
CA LEU A 82 1.26 -17.82 -2.10
C LEU A 82 2.47 -17.97 -3.02
N THR A 83 3.62 -17.47 -2.57
CA THR A 83 4.86 -17.37 -3.35
C THR A 83 5.93 -18.28 -2.76
N ASP A 84 6.79 -18.85 -3.60
CA ASP A 84 8.08 -19.38 -3.13
C ASP A 84 9.12 -18.24 -3.10
N PRO A 85 9.44 -17.68 -1.92
CA PRO A 85 10.32 -16.53 -1.83
C PRO A 85 11.75 -16.84 -2.30
N TYR A 86 12.20 -18.09 -2.14
CA TYR A 86 13.54 -18.50 -2.54
C TYR A 86 13.65 -18.79 -4.03
N ALA A 87 12.55 -19.01 -4.74
CA ALA A 87 12.54 -19.13 -6.20
C ALA A 87 12.35 -17.76 -6.86
N GLU A 88 11.47 -16.92 -6.31
CA GLU A 88 11.05 -15.68 -6.97
C GLU A 88 11.91 -14.47 -6.65
N PHE A 89 12.53 -14.40 -5.48
CA PHE A 89 13.24 -13.19 -5.03
C PHE A 89 14.75 -13.33 -5.04
N ARG A 90 15.40 -12.35 -5.66
CA ARG A 90 16.86 -12.19 -5.69
C ARG A 90 17.23 -10.72 -5.58
N LEU A 91 18.24 -10.42 -4.77
CA LEU A 91 18.91 -9.12 -4.85
C LEU A 91 19.60 -9.00 -6.21
N VAL A 92 19.67 -7.79 -6.77
CA VAL A 92 20.42 -7.55 -8.01
C VAL A 92 21.88 -7.93 -7.79
N GLY A 93 22.42 -8.78 -8.67
CA GLY A 93 23.78 -9.34 -8.55
C GLY A 93 23.90 -10.59 -7.67
N GLN A 94 22.83 -11.04 -7.02
CA GLN A 94 22.83 -12.30 -6.29
C GLN A 94 22.69 -13.49 -7.25
N THR A 95 23.73 -14.31 -7.34
CA THR A 95 23.75 -15.53 -8.18
C THR A 95 23.24 -16.76 -7.43
N GLU A 96 23.60 -16.89 -6.16
CA GLU A 96 23.26 -18.07 -5.34
C GLU A 96 21.91 -17.93 -4.63
N SER A 97 21.20 -19.06 -4.51
CA SER A 97 19.98 -19.13 -3.71
C SER A 97 20.28 -18.92 -2.22
N PRO A 98 19.53 -18.06 -1.51
CA PRO A 98 19.67 -17.94 -0.07
C PRO A 98 19.30 -19.23 0.67
N LEU A 99 18.58 -20.17 0.02
CA LEU A 99 18.21 -21.46 0.60
C LEU A 99 19.43 -22.23 1.14
N GLN A 100 20.54 -22.17 0.41
CA GLN A 100 21.80 -22.87 0.74
C GLN A 100 22.64 -22.12 1.78
N LYS A 101 22.24 -20.91 2.18
CA LYS A 101 23.01 -20.09 3.12
C LYS A 101 22.65 -20.42 4.57
N PRO A 102 23.56 -20.18 5.55
CA PRO A 102 23.28 -20.35 6.97
C PRO A 102 22.07 -19.52 7.47
N PHE A 103 21.52 -19.89 8.62
CA PHE A 103 20.34 -19.22 9.21
C PHE A 103 20.48 -17.69 9.26
N LEU A 104 21.60 -17.17 9.78
CA LEU A 104 21.82 -15.72 9.89
C LEU A 104 21.83 -15.01 8.52
N ALA A 105 22.36 -15.66 7.49
CA ALA A 105 22.34 -15.10 6.14
C ALA A 105 20.90 -15.07 5.57
N ARG A 106 20.09 -16.09 5.85
CA ARG A 106 18.65 -16.09 5.49
C ARG A 106 17.86 -15.04 6.28
N LEU A 107 18.20 -14.85 7.56
CA LEU A 107 17.60 -13.81 8.40
C LEU A 107 17.88 -12.41 7.86
N VAL A 108 19.15 -12.10 7.55
CA VAL A 108 19.55 -10.83 6.94
C VAL A 108 18.89 -10.63 5.57
N TRP A 109 18.80 -11.69 4.77
CA TRP A 109 18.11 -11.66 3.49
C TRP A 109 16.61 -11.36 3.64
N GLY A 110 15.93 -12.02 4.58
CA GLY A 110 14.52 -11.77 4.88
C GLY A 110 14.26 -10.36 5.42
N LEU A 111 15.15 -9.85 6.29
CA LEU A 111 15.12 -8.45 6.75
C LEU A 111 15.21 -7.48 5.57
N ARG A 112 16.13 -7.70 4.63
CA ARG A 112 16.26 -6.87 3.42
C ARG A 112 15.02 -6.93 2.53
N LEU A 113 14.36 -8.09 2.42
CA LEU A 113 13.16 -8.24 1.60
C LEU A 113 11.99 -7.44 2.20
N VAL A 114 11.76 -7.60 3.51
CA VAL A 114 10.69 -6.89 4.23
C VAL A 114 10.96 -5.38 4.31
N ALA A 115 12.22 -4.98 4.44
CA ALA A 115 12.63 -3.57 4.43
C ALA A 115 12.56 -2.92 3.02
N ALA A 116 12.37 -3.71 1.96
CA ALA A 116 12.25 -3.24 0.59
C ALA A 116 10.83 -3.47 0.01
N PRO A 117 9.76 -2.87 0.59
CA PRO A 117 8.39 -3.11 0.14
C PRO A 117 8.12 -2.67 -1.31
N ARG A 118 8.96 -1.77 -1.86
CA ARG A 118 8.93 -1.35 -3.27
C ARG A 118 9.76 -2.24 -4.20
N GLY A 119 10.51 -3.21 -3.66
CA GLY A 119 11.41 -4.08 -4.41
C GLY A 119 12.67 -3.38 -4.92
N VAL A 120 13.04 -2.21 -4.39
CA VAL A 120 14.23 -1.46 -4.82
C VAL A 120 15.49 -2.30 -4.57
N GLY A 121 16.31 -2.51 -5.62
CA GLY A 121 17.50 -3.36 -5.53
C GLY A 121 17.20 -4.87 -5.64
N TRP A 122 15.97 -5.25 -5.95
CA TRP A 122 15.55 -6.64 -6.19
C TRP A 122 15.20 -6.89 -7.65
N ASN A 123 15.25 -8.16 -8.07
CA ASN A 123 14.89 -8.59 -9.43
C ASN A 123 13.46 -8.20 -9.87
N HIS A 124 12.55 -8.03 -8.92
CA HIS A 124 11.15 -7.66 -9.15
C HIS A 124 10.91 -6.15 -9.04
N GLU A 125 11.96 -5.33 -9.02
CA GLU A 125 11.85 -3.88 -8.96
C GLU A 125 10.99 -3.33 -10.10
N PRO A 126 9.88 -2.61 -9.82
CA PRO A 126 8.99 -2.10 -10.84
C PRO A 126 9.55 -0.81 -11.49
N LYS A 127 10.71 -0.89 -12.15
CA LYS A 127 11.48 0.25 -12.70
C LYS A 127 10.66 1.22 -13.56
N LYS A 128 9.66 0.71 -14.30
CA LYS A 128 8.77 1.54 -15.15
C LYS A 128 7.83 2.47 -14.35
N PHE A 129 7.59 2.15 -13.09
CA PHE A 129 6.60 2.78 -12.21
C PHE A 129 7.26 3.60 -11.10
N LEU A 130 8.49 3.26 -10.71
CA LEU A 130 9.24 4.02 -9.73
C LEU A 130 9.85 5.28 -10.35
N PRO A 131 10.01 6.35 -9.56
CA PRO A 131 10.89 7.45 -9.94
C PRO A 131 12.30 6.95 -10.25
N PRO A 132 13.05 7.66 -11.12
CA PRO A 132 14.44 7.33 -11.40
C PRO A 132 15.28 7.26 -10.12
N HIS A 133 16.28 6.39 -10.13
CA HIS A 133 17.25 6.35 -9.04
C HIS A 133 18.02 7.67 -8.97
N PRO A 134 18.38 8.13 -7.77
CA PRO A 134 19.33 9.22 -7.60
C PRO A 134 20.63 8.92 -8.33
N GLU A 135 21.21 9.95 -8.95
CA GLU A 135 22.58 9.87 -9.43
C GLU A 135 23.54 9.51 -8.27
N PRO A 136 24.56 8.67 -8.54
CA PRO A 136 25.56 8.33 -7.56
C PRO A 136 26.22 9.59 -6.98
N GLN A 137 26.21 9.71 -5.66
CA GLN A 137 26.78 10.85 -4.95
C GLN A 137 27.29 10.41 -3.57
N SER A 138 28.08 11.26 -2.91
CA SER A 138 28.56 10.96 -1.56
C SER A 138 27.40 10.91 -0.57
N ARG A 139 27.52 10.07 0.47
CA ARG A 139 26.53 9.98 1.56
C ARG A 139 26.26 11.33 2.20
N PHE A 140 27.32 12.13 2.41
CA PHE A 140 27.22 13.47 2.97
C PHE A 140 26.40 14.40 2.07
N SER A 141 26.70 14.45 0.76
CA SER A 141 25.94 15.26 -0.20
C SER A 141 24.47 14.85 -0.23
N PHE A 142 24.21 13.55 -0.32
CA PHE A 142 22.84 13.03 -0.34
C PHE A 142 22.06 13.42 0.92
N ILE A 143 22.64 13.26 2.11
CA ILE A 143 21.97 13.56 3.37
C ILE A 143 21.75 15.08 3.52
N PHE A 144 22.81 15.87 3.43
CA PHE A 144 22.76 17.29 3.80
C PHE A 144 22.27 18.21 2.67
N ARG A 145 22.50 17.85 1.40
CA ARG A 145 22.08 18.68 0.26
C ARG A 145 20.75 18.26 -0.35
N ARG A 146 20.33 16.99 -0.17
CA ARG A 146 19.08 16.48 -0.73
C ARG A 146 18.06 16.13 0.36
N GLN A 147 18.39 15.21 1.28
CA GLN A 147 17.38 14.63 2.16
C GLN A 147 16.93 15.57 3.27
N ILE A 148 17.84 16.24 3.98
CA ILE A 148 17.50 17.16 5.07
C ILE A 148 16.65 18.35 4.57
N PRO A 149 17.06 19.10 3.53
CA PRO A 149 16.24 20.20 3.02
C PRO A 149 14.84 19.73 2.59
N SER A 150 14.77 18.59 1.90
CA SER A 150 13.48 18.05 1.47
C SER A 150 12.62 17.57 2.64
N ALA A 151 13.23 16.98 3.69
CA ALA A 151 12.51 16.60 4.91
C ALA A 151 11.97 17.82 5.65
N LEU A 152 12.73 18.91 5.72
CA LEU A 152 12.29 20.17 6.31
C LEU A 152 11.11 20.76 5.53
N ILE A 153 11.17 20.78 4.19
CA ILE A 153 10.05 21.22 3.35
C ILE A 153 8.81 20.37 3.62
N SER A 154 8.98 19.04 3.62
CA SER A 154 7.86 18.11 3.88
C SER A 154 7.28 18.28 5.27
N PHE A 155 8.12 18.54 6.28
CA PHE A 155 7.66 18.84 7.63
C PHE A 155 6.85 20.14 7.68
N VAL A 156 7.35 21.24 7.11
CA VAL A 156 6.65 22.54 7.14
C VAL A 156 5.30 22.46 6.43
N ILE A 157 5.24 21.83 5.26
CA ILE A 157 3.98 21.70 4.50
C ILE A 157 3.01 20.76 5.23
N PHE A 158 3.52 19.64 5.77
CA PHE A 158 2.71 18.73 6.58
C PHE A 158 2.12 19.44 7.80
N ASP A 159 2.94 20.17 8.56
CA ASP A 159 2.52 20.85 9.78
C ASP A 159 1.47 21.93 9.48
N ALA A 160 1.70 22.77 8.46
CA ALA A 160 0.74 23.78 8.04
C ALA A 160 -0.60 23.17 7.58
N ALA A 161 -0.55 22.13 6.74
CA ALA A 161 -1.77 21.44 6.29
C ALA A 161 -2.49 20.75 7.45
N TYR A 162 -1.75 20.14 8.36
CA TYR A 162 -2.30 19.45 9.52
C TYR A 162 -2.93 20.40 10.51
N LEU A 163 -2.31 21.56 10.75
CA LEU A 163 -2.87 22.63 11.58
C LEU A 163 -4.18 23.16 10.99
N ALA A 164 -4.23 23.37 9.67
CA ALA A 164 -5.44 23.80 8.97
C ALA A 164 -6.58 22.77 9.08
N LEU A 165 -6.27 21.46 9.06
CA LEU A 165 -7.28 20.43 9.28
C LEU A 165 -7.78 20.44 10.73
N ARG A 166 -6.88 20.56 11.71
CA ARG A 166 -7.24 20.59 13.13
C ARG A 166 -8.02 21.83 13.54
N SER A 167 -7.85 22.96 12.83
CA SER A 167 -8.62 24.18 13.11
C SER A 167 -10.02 24.16 12.49
N HIS A 168 -10.30 23.23 11.57
CA HIS A 168 -11.59 23.15 10.89
C HIS A 168 -12.60 22.27 11.67
N PRO A 169 -13.74 22.81 12.13
CA PRO A 169 -14.70 22.08 12.98
C PRO A 169 -15.18 20.75 12.40
N GLY A 170 -15.35 20.68 11.07
CA GLY A 170 -15.76 19.45 10.38
C GLY A 170 -14.77 18.28 10.42
N PHE A 171 -13.53 18.48 10.90
CA PHE A 171 -12.56 17.41 11.14
C PHE A 171 -12.39 17.06 12.63
N LEU A 172 -13.12 17.74 13.50
CA LEU A 172 -13.12 17.50 14.94
C LEU A 172 -14.33 16.63 15.32
N PRO A 173 -14.27 15.89 16.44
CA PRO A 173 -15.44 15.21 16.99
C PRO A 173 -16.53 16.25 17.30
N GLY A 174 -17.70 16.10 16.69
CA GLY A 174 -18.79 17.05 16.90
C GLY A 174 -19.96 16.84 15.92
N PRO A 175 -21.01 17.68 16.01
CA PRO A 175 -22.13 17.63 15.09
C PRO A 175 -21.76 18.14 13.68
N SER A 176 -20.69 18.94 13.58
CA SER A 176 -20.22 19.50 12.32
C SER A 176 -19.56 18.45 11.44
N SER A 177 -19.97 18.40 10.19
CA SER A 177 -19.43 17.55 9.14
C SER A 177 -18.63 18.37 8.14
N ILE A 178 -17.65 17.73 7.48
CA ILE A 178 -17.06 18.29 6.25
C ILE A 178 -18.13 18.52 5.17
N ALA A 179 -19.30 17.88 5.27
CA ALA A 179 -20.42 18.13 4.38
C ALA A 179 -21.16 19.43 4.71
N ASP A 180 -20.90 20.10 5.82
CA ASP A 180 -21.68 21.31 6.18
C ASP A 180 -21.18 22.56 5.46
N VAL A 181 -20.00 22.50 4.84
CA VAL A 181 -19.43 23.59 4.04
C VAL A 181 -19.81 23.47 2.56
N GLY A 182 -19.78 24.60 1.84
CA GLY A 182 -20.05 24.64 0.39
C GLY A 182 -19.08 23.78 -0.43
N PRO A 183 -19.46 23.30 -1.63
CA PRO A 183 -18.68 22.35 -2.43
C PRO A 183 -17.23 22.77 -2.70
N PHE A 184 -16.97 24.06 -2.91
CA PHE A 184 -15.63 24.59 -3.08
C PHE A 184 -14.76 24.38 -1.83
N MET A 185 -15.27 24.72 -0.65
CA MET A 185 -14.55 24.50 0.61
C MET A 185 -14.38 23.02 0.92
N ARG A 186 -15.33 22.16 0.55
CA ARG A 186 -15.16 20.70 0.62
C ARG A 186 -13.97 20.25 -0.23
N PHE A 187 -13.86 20.74 -1.46
CA PHE A 187 -12.75 20.43 -2.34
C PHE A 187 -11.41 20.91 -1.76
N VAL A 188 -11.35 22.14 -1.26
CA VAL A 188 -10.16 22.68 -0.59
C VAL A 188 -9.76 21.82 0.61
N ASN A 189 -10.71 21.46 1.47
CA ASN A 189 -10.47 20.60 2.62
C ASN A 189 -9.93 19.21 2.24
N VAL A 190 -10.45 18.62 1.16
CA VAL A 190 -9.94 17.35 0.61
C VAL A 190 -8.52 17.52 0.10
N LEU A 191 -8.19 18.63 -0.55
CA LEU A 191 -6.83 18.92 -1.00
C LEU A 191 -5.86 19.10 0.17
N ILE A 192 -6.27 19.79 1.24
CA ILE A 192 -5.45 19.96 2.44
C ILE A 192 -5.21 18.59 3.11
N PHE A 193 -6.25 17.76 3.22
CA PHE A 193 -6.12 16.38 3.72
C PHE A 193 -5.15 15.54 2.88
N ALA A 194 -5.31 15.57 1.56
CA ALA A 194 -4.43 14.84 0.64
C ALA A 194 -2.96 15.34 0.74
N THR A 195 -2.77 16.66 0.88
CA THR A 195 -1.46 17.30 1.05
C THR A 195 -0.81 16.86 2.36
N SER A 196 -1.56 16.90 3.47
CA SER A 196 -1.11 16.40 4.77
C SER A 196 -0.65 14.94 4.68
N ALA A 197 -1.48 14.06 4.11
CA ALA A 197 -1.14 12.65 3.95
C ALA A 197 0.10 12.43 3.07
N TYR A 198 0.22 13.17 1.96
CA TYR A 198 1.35 13.10 1.03
C TYR A 198 2.66 13.44 1.73
N TYR A 199 2.73 14.60 2.38
CA TYR A 199 3.97 15.10 2.99
C TYR A 199 4.31 14.40 4.30
N PHE A 200 3.33 13.86 5.02
CA PHE A 200 3.58 12.97 6.16
C PHE A 200 4.37 11.72 5.74
N LEU A 201 3.93 11.08 4.66
CA LEU A 201 4.57 9.87 4.14
C LEU A 201 5.96 10.17 3.56
N ASP A 202 6.09 11.27 2.82
CA ASP A 202 7.38 11.73 2.30
C ASP A 202 8.37 12.02 3.44
N LEU A 203 7.92 12.71 4.50
CA LEU A 203 8.75 12.99 5.68
C LEU A 203 9.24 11.69 6.33
N GLN A 204 8.36 10.73 6.59
CA GLN A 204 8.74 9.43 7.16
C GLN A 204 9.78 8.70 6.30
N TYR A 205 9.58 8.70 4.99
CA TYR A 205 10.51 8.09 4.06
C TYR A 205 11.89 8.76 4.10
N ARG A 206 11.94 10.10 4.13
CA ARG A 206 13.21 10.85 4.17
C ARG A 206 13.96 10.64 5.47
N LEU A 207 13.26 10.66 6.61
CA LEU A 207 13.87 10.37 7.91
C LEU A 207 14.48 8.96 7.94
N PHE A 208 13.75 7.98 7.40
CA PHE A 208 14.27 6.62 7.27
C PHE A 208 15.47 6.54 6.31
N SER A 209 15.40 7.21 5.16
CA SER A 209 16.50 7.30 4.19
C SER A 209 17.77 7.90 4.81
N ILE A 210 17.63 8.97 5.60
CA ILE A 210 18.75 9.61 6.31
C ILE A 210 19.37 8.60 7.29
N ALA A 211 18.57 7.98 8.16
CA ALA A 211 19.06 7.06 9.18
C ALA A 211 19.81 5.86 8.55
N MET A 212 19.23 5.26 7.51
CA MET A 212 19.78 4.07 6.85
C MET A 212 20.99 4.37 5.96
N THR A 213 21.07 5.57 5.39
CA THR A 213 22.26 6.00 4.63
C THR A 213 23.39 6.42 5.56
N ALA A 214 23.07 7.06 6.70
CA ALA A 214 24.05 7.45 7.71
C ALA A 214 24.70 6.23 8.38
N SER A 215 23.91 5.17 8.64
CA SER A 215 24.45 3.89 9.16
C SER A 215 25.29 3.12 8.14
N GLY A 216 25.29 3.54 6.87
CA GLY A 216 26.00 2.89 5.77
C GLY A 216 25.36 1.59 5.29
N MET A 217 24.15 1.26 5.76
CA MET A 217 23.41 0.06 5.35
C MET A 217 22.90 0.15 3.90
N TYR A 218 22.58 1.36 3.45
CA TYR A 218 22.10 1.63 2.09
C TYR A 218 22.91 2.75 1.44
N ARG A 219 23.05 2.67 0.11
CA ARG A 219 23.70 3.69 -0.71
C ARG A 219 22.70 4.78 -1.12
N PRO A 220 23.18 6.01 -1.39
CA PRO A 220 22.34 7.10 -1.89
C PRO A 220 21.49 6.75 -3.13
N ASP A 221 22.04 5.98 -4.07
CA ASP A 221 21.36 5.56 -5.29
C ASP A 221 20.26 4.49 -5.07
N GLU A 222 20.16 3.92 -3.87
CA GLU A 222 19.11 2.95 -3.50
C GLU A 222 17.85 3.64 -2.94
N TRP A 223 17.77 4.98 -2.99
CA TRP A 223 16.65 5.76 -2.49
C TRP A 223 15.94 6.56 -3.61
N PRO A 224 15.30 5.90 -4.59
CA PRO A 224 14.42 6.59 -5.53
C PRO A 224 13.28 7.25 -4.77
N ASP A 225 12.90 8.46 -5.19
CA ASP A 225 11.91 9.28 -4.47
C ASP A 225 10.65 8.47 -4.14
N PHE A 226 10.07 8.72 -2.95
CA PHE A 226 8.95 7.91 -2.47
C PHE A 226 7.70 8.09 -3.32
N LEU A 227 7.51 9.32 -3.78
CA LEU A 227 6.40 9.82 -4.58
C LEU A 227 6.98 10.31 -5.90
N GLY A 228 6.25 10.09 -7.00
CA GLY A 228 6.67 10.54 -8.32
C GLY A 228 6.18 11.95 -8.65
N SER A 229 6.52 12.40 -9.85
CA SER A 229 6.17 13.75 -10.30
C SER A 229 4.65 13.92 -10.44
N TRP A 230 4.15 15.07 -9.99
CA TRP A 230 2.78 15.51 -10.25
C TRP A 230 2.50 15.75 -11.73
N SER A 231 3.52 16.04 -12.54
CA SER A 231 3.36 16.17 -14.00
C SER A 231 2.89 14.87 -14.67
N GLU A 232 3.13 13.71 -14.03
CA GLU A 232 2.66 12.42 -14.51
C GLU A 232 1.18 12.16 -14.16
N ALA A 233 0.57 12.96 -13.27
CA ALA A 233 -0.78 12.74 -12.75
C ALA A 233 -1.92 13.20 -13.68
N TYR A 234 -1.67 13.35 -14.99
CA TYR A 234 -2.67 13.81 -15.96
C TYR A 234 -3.76 12.77 -16.27
N THR A 235 -3.67 11.56 -15.73
CA THR A 235 -4.76 10.58 -15.68
C THR A 235 -4.81 9.90 -14.32
N VAL A 236 -6.01 9.44 -13.91
CA VAL A 236 -6.16 8.69 -12.66
C VAL A 236 -5.31 7.41 -12.63
N ARG A 237 -5.10 6.75 -13.78
CA ARG A 237 -4.22 5.57 -13.88
C ARG A 237 -2.78 5.96 -13.55
N ARG A 238 -2.23 6.98 -14.21
CA ARG A 238 -0.86 7.42 -13.96
C ARG A 238 -0.65 7.99 -12.56
N PHE A 239 -1.63 8.67 -12.00
CA PHE A 239 -1.56 9.11 -10.61
C PHE A 239 -1.25 7.93 -9.67
N TRP A 240 -2.04 6.84 -9.74
CA TRP A 240 -1.81 5.67 -8.88
C TRP A 240 -0.61 4.81 -9.29
N ASP A 241 -0.24 4.79 -10.57
CA ASP A 241 0.86 3.95 -11.09
C ASP A 241 2.24 4.63 -11.00
N ARG A 242 2.32 5.96 -10.96
CA ARG A 242 3.58 6.72 -11.10
C ARG A 242 3.76 7.84 -10.07
N THR A 243 2.70 8.54 -9.70
CA THR A 243 2.80 9.72 -8.81
C THR A 243 2.67 9.33 -7.34
N TRP A 244 1.66 8.53 -7.00
CA TRP A 244 1.43 8.06 -5.64
C TRP A 244 2.45 6.99 -5.23
N TYR A 245 2.64 6.79 -3.93
CA TYR A 245 3.67 5.88 -3.43
C TYR A 245 3.39 4.43 -3.83
N GLN A 246 4.44 3.71 -4.25
CA GLN A 246 4.35 2.34 -4.76
C GLN A 246 4.61 1.26 -3.70
N LYS A 247 4.68 1.63 -2.41
CA LYS A 247 4.99 0.73 -1.27
C LYS A 247 4.13 -0.55 -1.27
N MET A 248 2.84 -0.40 -1.56
CA MET A 248 1.85 -1.47 -1.42
C MET A 248 1.55 -2.18 -2.76
N ARG A 249 2.35 -1.96 -3.80
CA ARG A 249 2.06 -2.46 -5.16
C ARG A 249 2.00 -3.98 -5.22
N ARG A 250 2.96 -4.69 -4.61
CA ARG A 250 3.09 -6.13 -4.75
C ARG A 250 1.92 -6.89 -4.13
N TRP A 251 1.69 -6.73 -2.83
CA TRP A 251 0.63 -7.49 -2.14
C TRP A 251 -0.78 -7.15 -2.65
N ARG A 252 -0.99 -5.99 -3.30
CA ARG A 252 -2.24 -5.67 -4.01
C ARG A 252 -2.38 -6.35 -5.38
N THR A 253 -1.28 -6.65 -6.06
CA THR A 253 -1.29 -7.18 -7.43
C THR A 253 -1.19 -8.70 -7.48
N VAL A 254 -0.47 -9.33 -6.55
CA VAL A 254 -0.30 -10.80 -6.49
C VAL A 254 -1.65 -11.56 -6.42
N PRO A 255 -2.61 -11.19 -5.55
CA PRO A 255 -3.93 -11.84 -5.56
C PRO A 255 -4.67 -11.64 -6.88
N GLY A 256 -4.53 -10.46 -7.50
CA GLY A 256 -5.13 -10.17 -8.80
C GLY A 256 -4.54 -11.00 -9.93
N ASP A 257 -3.23 -11.25 -9.90
CA ASP A 257 -2.53 -12.12 -10.83
C ASP A 257 -3.00 -13.57 -10.71
N LEU A 258 -3.10 -14.07 -9.49
CA LEU A 258 -3.58 -15.42 -9.19
C LEU A 258 -5.02 -15.62 -9.64
N ILE A 259 -5.92 -14.70 -9.29
CA ILE A 259 -7.33 -14.78 -9.66
C ILE A 259 -7.48 -14.69 -11.18
N ALA A 260 -6.85 -13.70 -11.82
CA ALA A 260 -6.99 -13.50 -13.26
C ALA A 260 -6.44 -14.69 -14.07
N GLN A 261 -5.27 -15.21 -13.71
CA GLN A 261 -4.56 -16.19 -14.52
C GLN A 261 -4.87 -17.63 -14.13
N ARG A 262 -4.92 -17.95 -12.83
CA ARG A 262 -5.12 -19.34 -12.36
C ARG A 262 -6.59 -19.68 -12.19
N TRP A 263 -7.40 -18.76 -11.66
CA TRP A 263 -8.80 -19.08 -11.33
C TRP A 263 -9.74 -18.82 -12.50
N ILE A 264 -9.55 -17.70 -13.22
CA ILE A 264 -10.37 -17.34 -14.38
C ILE A 264 -9.74 -17.86 -15.70
N GLY A 265 -8.42 -18.07 -15.75
CA GLY A 265 -7.75 -18.55 -16.96
C GLY A 265 -7.53 -17.46 -18.03
N LEU A 266 -7.48 -16.18 -17.63
CA LEU A 266 -7.29 -15.07 -18.58
C LEU A 266 -5.86 -15.02 -19.10
N LYS A 267 -5.72 -14.88 -20.43
CA LYS A 267 -4.42 -14.72 -21.08
C LYS A 267 -3.68 -13.49 -20.54
N VAL A 268 -2.41 -13.66 -20.20
CA VAL A 268 -1.52 -12.56 -19.78
C VAL A 268 -1.49 -11.48 -20.87
N GLY A 269 -1.64 -10.22 -20.46
CA GLY A 269 -1.68 -9.07 -21.37
C GLY A 269 -3.03 -8.85 -22.05
N SER A 270 -4.03 -9.72 -21.85
CA SER A 270 -5.40 -9.43 -22.28
C SER A 270 -6.00 -8.29 -21.45
N ARG A 271 -6.92 -7.52 -22.05
CA ARG A 271 -7.65 -6.45 -21.34
C ARG A 271 -8.41 -6.99 -20.12
N GLY A 272 -9.01 -8.18 -20.24
CA GLY A 272 -9.68 -8.84 -19.12
C GLY A 272 -8.72 -9.09 -17.96
N CYS A 273 -7.53 -9.63 -18.25
CA CYS A 273 -6.50 -9.86 -17.23
C CYS A 273 -6.08 -8.56 -16.53
N GLU A 274 -5.84 -7.47 -17.28
CA GLU A 274 -5.52 -6.17 -16.70
C GLU A 274 -6.65 -5.61 -15.81
N TYR A 275 -7.90 -5.73 -16.25
CA TYR A 275 -9.04 -5.23 -15.50
C TYR A 275 -9.32 -6.03 -14.23
N THR A 276 -9.18 -7.36 -14.27
CA THR A 276 -9.29 -8.20 -13.08
C THR A 276 -8.22 -7.85 -12.05
N LYS A 277 -6.96 -7.70 -12.47
CA LYS A 277 -5.87 -7.28 -11.58
C LYS A 277 -6.15 -5.94 -10.93
N LEU A 278 -6.60 -4.96 -11.73
CA LEU A 278 -6.99 -3.64 -11.21
C LEU A 278 -8.12 -3.76 -10.20
N PHE A 279 -9.20 -4.47 -10.53
CA PHE A 279 -10.34 -4.66 -9.65
C PHE A 279 -9.94 -5.27 -8.30
N VAL A 280 -9.21 -6.38 -8.32
CA VAL A 280 -8.74 -7.05 -7.10
C VAL A 280 -7.83 -6.14 -6.28
N GLY A 281 -6.88 -5.44 -6.92
CA GLY A 281 -5.99 -4.51 -6.21
C GLY A 281 -6.73 -3.36 -5.54
N PHE A 282 -7.82 -2.87 -6.15
CA PHE A 282 -8.69 -1.88 -5.54
C PHE A 282 -9.48 -2.45 -4.36
N CYS A 283 -10.06 -3.64 -4.48
CA CYS A 283 -10.73 -4.33 -3.37
C CYS A 283 -9.79 -4.54 -2.18
N MET A 284 -8.54 -4.98 -2.43
CA MET A 284 -7.51 -5.14 -1.40
C MET A 284 -7.19 -3.82 -0.69
N ASN A 285 -7.07 -2.72 -1.45
CA ASN A 285 -6.84 -1.40 -0.87
C ASN A 285 -8.02 -0.93 -0.01
N ALA A 286 -9.24 -1.16 -0.47
CA ALA A 286 -10.43 -0.76 0.27
C ALA A 286 -10.65 -1.58 1.54
N LEU A 287 -10.41 -2.88 1.46
CA LEU A 287 -10.44 -3.78 2.60
C LEU A 287 -9.50 -3.28 3.70
N MET A 288 -8.26 -2.93 3.33
CA MET A 288 -7.27 -2.39 4.26
C MET A 288 -7.75 -1.12 4.97
N HIS A 289 -8.33 -0.17 4.25
CA HIS A 289 -8.87 1.06 4.85
C HIS A 289 -10.15 0.80 5.67
N GLN A 290 -11.00 -0.15 5.26
CA GLN A 290 -12.18 -0.56 6.03
C GLN A 290 -11.79 -1.17 7.36
N ILE A 291 -10.74 -2.00 7.38
CA ILE A 291 -10.17 -2.59 8.60
C ILE A 291 -9.67 -1.50 9.55
N ALA A 292 -8.97 -0.50 9.02
CA ALA A 292 -8.46 0.59 9.85
C ALA A 292 -9.58 1.51 10.37
N ASP A 293 -10.62 1.71 9.57
CA ASP A 293 -11.82 2.44 9.99
C ASP A 293 -12.64 1.66 11.03
N TYR A 294 -12.71 0.33 10.90
CA TYR A 294 -13.26 -0.55 11.93
C TYR A 294 -12.47 -0.45 13.24
N ALA A 295 -11.14 -0.48 13.18
CA ALA A 295 -10.28 -0.34 14.36
C ALA A 295 -10.52 0.99 15.11
N LEU A 296 -10.79 2.06 14.37
CA LEU A 296 -11.14 3.37 14.94
C LEU A 296 -12.51 3.39 15.61
N ARG A 297 -13.53 2.88 14.90
CA ARG A 297 -14.93 3.10 15.28
C ARG A 297 -15.49 2.02 16.19
N GLN A 298 -14.94 0.79 16.11
CA GLN A 298 -15.48 -0.42 16.72
C GLN A 298 -17.00 -0.58 16.51
N ARG A 299 -17.51 -0.09 15.37
CA ARG A 299 -18.86 -0.36 14.89
C ARG A 299 -18.79 -1.57 13.98
N GLY A 300 -19.93 -2.21 13.69
CA GLY A 300 -19.95 -3.42 12.86
C GLY A 300 -19.06 -3.29 11.60
N PHE A 301 -18.25 -4.30 11.31
CA PHE A 301 -17.29 -4.27 10.19
C PHE A 301 -17.92 -3.89 8.85
N TRP A 302 -19.20 -4.26 8.67
CA TRP A 302 -20.01 -3.98 7.48
C TRP A 302 -20.80 -2.67 7.55
N ASP A 303 -20.55 -1.84 8.56
CA ASP A 303 -21.14 -0.50 8.67
C ASP A 303 -20.41 0.45 7.70
N PHE A 304 -20.95 0.50 6.47
CA PHE A 304 -20.47 1.33 5.36
C PHE A 304 -21.03 2.76 5.37
N THR A 305 -21.84 3.14 6.37
CA THR A 305 -22.51 4.45 6.42
C THR A 305 -21.55 5.64 6.46
N SER A 306 -20.27 5.40 6.76
CA SER A 306 -19.17 6.37 6.77
C SER A 306 -18.03 6.01 5.79
N GLY A 307 -18.16 4.91 5.04
CA GLY A 307 -17.11 4.33 4.21
C GLY A 307 -16.96 5.01 2.84
N GLY A 308 -16.41 6.22 2.79
CA GLY A 308 -16.08 6.91 1.53
C GLY A 308 -15.17 6.08 0.60
N VAL A 309 -14.45 5.10 1.15
CA VAL A 309 -13.56 4.18 0.43
C VAL A 309 -14.34 3.19 -0.45
N TRP A 310 -15.49 2.67 0.00
CA TRP A 310 -16.35 1.81 -0.82
C TRP A 310 -17.11 2.62 -1.87
N CYS A 311 -17.47 3.87 -1.57
CA CYS A 311 -18.02 4.79 -2.58
C CYS A 311 -17.00 5.07 -3.70
N PHE A 312 -15.72 5.22 -3.37
CA PHE A 312 -14.64 5.36 -4.35
C PHE A 312 -14.46 4.10 -5.21
N LEU A 313 -14.55 2.91 -4.61
CA LEU A 313 -14.57 1.64 -5.35
C LEU A 313 -15.77 1.54 -6.28
N TRP A 314 -16.97 1.85 -5.80
CA TRP A 314 -18.21 1.72 -6.54
C TRP A 314 -18.22 2.67 -7.75
N CYS A 315 -17.81 3.94 -7.57
CA CYS A 315 -17.67 4.91 -8.65
C CYS A 315 -16.62 4.53 -9.72
N ARG A 316 -15.63 3.71 -9.37
CA ARG A 316 -14.66 3.15 -10.32
C ARG A 316 -15.17 1.87 -10.97
N TRP A 317 -15.87 1.02 -10.21
CA TRP A 317 -16.49 -0.21 -10.69
C TRP A 317 -17.57 0.09 -11.73
N VAL A 318 -18.44 1.07 -11.50
CA VAL A 318 -19.43 1.53 -12.50
C VAL A 318 -18.75 1.98 -13.78
N ARG A 319 -17.69 2.78 -13.69
CA ARG A 319 -16.92 3.21 -14.88
C ARG A 319 -16.23 2.04 -15.59
N LEU A 320 -15.73 1.06 -14.83
CA LEU A 320 -15.07 -0.13 -15.35
C LEU A 320 -16.08 -1.07 -16.03
N TRP A 321 -17.22 -1.31 -15.39
CA TRP A 321 -18.33 -2.11 -15.89
C TRP A 321 -18.93 -1.49 -17.14
N LEU A 322 -19.21 -0.18 -17.13
CA LEU A 322 -19.65 0.57 -18.33
C LEU A 322 -18.64 0.44 -19.47
N ARG A 323 -17.33 0.54 -19.18
CA ARG A 323 -16.30 0.39 -20.22
C ARG A 323 -16.21 -1.05 -20.76
N MET A 324 -16.36 -2.07 -19.92
CA MET A 324 -16.40 -3.46 -20.36
C MET A 324 -17.67 -3.77 -21.17
N TRP A 325 -18.81 -3.21 -20.74
CA TRP A 325 -20.09 -3.35 -21.41
C TRP A 325 -20.09 -2.66 -22.78
N LEU A 326 -19.56 -1.43 -22.88
CA LEU A 326 -19.37 -0.69 -24.13
C LEU A 326 -18.36 -1.38 -25.07
N LEU A 327 -17.31 -2.01 -24.56
CA LEU A 327 -16.36 -2.77 -25.39
C LEU A 327 -16.96 -4.07 -25.92
N ARG A 328 -17.86 -4.70 -25.15
CA ARG A 328 -18.59 -5.89 -25.59
C ARG A 328 -19.62 -5.52 -26.65
N TRP A 329 -20.40 -4.45 -26.41
CA TRP A 329 -21.41 -3.96 -27.36
C TRP A 329 -20.80 -3.31 -28.62
N GLY A 330 -19.67 -2.61 -28.48
CA GLY A 330 -18.93 -2.05 -29.62
C GLY A 330 -18.19 -3.10 -30.45
N GLY A 331 -17.92 -4.29 -29.88
CA GLY A 331 -17.49 -5.46 -30.63
C GLY A 331 -18.65 -6.11 -31.41
N ASP A 332 -19.85 -6.12 -30.82
CA ASP A 332 -21.06 -6.66 -31.45
C ASP A 332 -21.65 -5.71 -32.52
N LEU A 333 -21.36 -4.40 -32.47
CA LEU A 333 -21.75 -3.42 -33.49
C LEU A 333 -20.70 -3.22 -34.60
N GLY A 334 -19.62 -3.99 -34.58
CA GLY A 334 -18.43 -3.70 -35.38
C GLY A 334 -17.85 -4.90 -36.11
N TYR A 335 -18.66 -5.84 -36.62
CA TYR A 335 -18.24 -6.82 -37.66
C TYR A 335 -19.45 -7.56 -38.27
N GLU A 336 -20.42 -6.84 -38.83
CA GLU A 336 -21.45 -7.45 -39.71
C GLU A 336 -21.77 -6.63 -40.96
N GLY A 337 -20.83 -5.80 -41.40
CA GLY A 337 -20.90 -5.11 -42.69
C GLY A 337 -19.71 -5.47 -43.56
N GLN A 338 -19.98 -6.21 -44.64
CA GLN A 338 -19.12 -6.35 -45.83
C GLN A 338 -18.13 -7.53 -45.87
N LYS A 339 -18.67 -8.75 -45.78
CA LYS A 339 -18.21 -9.87 -46.63
C LYS A 339 -19.39 -10.73 -47.07
N ARG A 340 -19.94 -10.44 -48.25
CA ARG A 340 -20.49 -11.41 -49.24
C ARG A 340 -21.21 -10.67 -50.37
N GLY A 341 -20.84 -10.99 -51.62
CA GLY A 341 -21.75 -10.87 -52.76
C GLY A 341 -21.18 -10.28 -54.06
N GLY A 342 -20.44 -11.11 -54.81
CA GLY A 342 -20.61 -11.35 -56.26
C GLY A 342 -20.50 -10.20 -57.26
N GLY A 343 -19.51 -10.31 -58.15
CA GLY A 343 -19.34 -9.51 -59.37
C GLY A 343 -17.95 -9.71 -59.93
#